data_AF-A0A6P0W163-F1
#
_entry.id   AF-A0A6P0W163-F1
#
_cell.length_a   1.000
_cell.length_b   1.000
_cell.length_c   1.000
_cell.angle_alpha   90.00
_cell.angle_beta   90.00
_cell.angle_gamma   90.00
#
_symmetry.space_group_name_H-M   'P 1'
#
loop_
_entity.id
_entity.type
_entity.pdbx_description
1 polymer ?
#
loop_
_entity_poly.entity_id
_entity_poly.type
_entity_poly.pdbx_seq_one_letter_code
_entity_poly.pdbx_strand_id
1 'polypeptide(L)'
;MLQKFLQKIAAAAILLSLTGCSFSSFTGEAKTPEIQLPEITVPTAVSSPSLPEGIDNQELLEESWAVYREQFIQEDGRVIDYEAQDRSISEGQAYAMLRAVLMDDERIFALTLDWAEKK
;
A
#
# COMPACT_ATOMS: atom_id res chain seq x y z
N MET A 1 0.94 -28.50 -27.66
CA MET A 1 2.17 -27.72 -27.94
C MET A 1 2.45 -27.77 -29.44
N LEU A 2 2.77 -26.62 -30.03
CA LEU A 2 3.57 -26.45 -31.26
C LEU A 2 2.96 -26.44 -32.69
N GLN A 3 1.64 -26.53 -32.92
CA GLN A 3 1.13 -26.44 -34.32
C GLN A 3 0.00 -25.44 -34.58
N LYS A 4 -0.57 -24.79 -33.57
CA LYS A 4 -1.48 -23.64 -33.77
C LYS A 4 -0.76 -22.28 -33.69
N PHE A 5 0.58 -22.31 -33.63
CA PHE A 5 1.46 -21.17 -33.38
C PHE A 5 2.15 -20.61 -34.63
N LEU A 6 1.91 -21.18 -35.82
CA LEU A 6 2.48 -20.73 -37.09
C LEU A 6 1.35 -20.52 -38.10
N GLN A 7 1.45 -19.48 -38.94
CA GLN A 7 0.67 -19.23 -40.17
C GLN A 7 -0.64 -18.43 -40.13
N LYS A 8 -0.80 -17.48 -39.20
CA LYS A 8 -1.48 -16.22 -39.58
C LYS A 8 -0.51 -15.05 -39.42
N ILE A 9 0.48 -15.09 -40.32
CA ILE A 9 1.46 -14.07 -40.64
C ILE A 9 0.78 -13.04 -41.54
N ALA A 10 0.91 -11.75 -41.22
CA ALA A 10 1.17 -10.65 -42.15
C ALA A 10 1.09 -9.35 -41.33
N ALA A 11 2.22 -8.93 -40.75
CA ALA A 11 3.01 -7.85 -41.32
C ALA A 11 2.33 -6.48 -41.14
N ALA A 12 2.58 -5.88 -39.97
CA ALA A 12 2.60 -4.42 -39.83
C ALA A 12 3.73 -4.07 -38.85
N ALA A 13 4.95 -4.08 -39.38
CA ALA A 13 6.07 -3.41 -38.75
C ALA A 13 5.79 -1.90 -38.83
N ILE A 14 5.45 -1.28 -37.70
CA ILE A 14 5.43 0.18 -37.57
C ILE A 14 6.66 0.56 -36.75
N LEU A 15 7.77 0.74 -37.46
CA LEU A 15 8.92 1.54 -37.05
C LEU A 15 8.58 3.00 -37.38
N LEU A 16 8.50 3.88 -36.38
CA LEU A 16 8.57 5.36 -36.42
C LEU A 16 8.00 5.83 -35.07
N SER A 17 8.64 6.63 -34.22
CA SER A 17 9.86 7.42 -34.29
C SER A 17 10.25 7.79 -32.86
N LEU A 18 11.55 7.74 -32.54
CA LEU A 18 12.08 8.38 -31.34
C LEU A 18 11.81 9.88 -31.42
N THR A 19 10.87 10.38 -30.61
CA THR A 19 10.75 11.82 -30.38
C THR A 19 11.38 12.10 -29.03
N GLY A 20 12.68 12.43 -29.07
CA GLY A 20 13.37 13.02 -27.95
C GLY A 20 12.76 14.38 -27.64
N CYS A 21 12.29 14.57 -26.42
CA CYS A 21 12.18 15.90 -25.83
C CYS A 21 13.43 16.13 -25.00
N SER A 22 14.18 17.14 -25.42
CA SER A 22 15.43 17.61 -24.89
C SER A 22 15.41 17.75 -23.37
N PHE A 23 16.39 17.15 -22.70
CA PHE A 23 16.81 17.60 -21.37
C PHE A 23 17.34 19.02 -21.52
N SER A 24 16.51 20.02 -21.22
CA SER A 24 16.99 21.37 -20.95
C SER A 24 17.80 21.32 -19.67
N SER A 25 19.12 21.47 -19.78
CA SER A 25 19.99 21.71 -18.63
C SER A 25 19.52 22.99 -17.93
N PHE A 26 18.81 22.83 -16.81
CA PHE A 26 18.55 23.92 -15.88
C PHE A 26 19.86 24.21 -15.15
N THR A 27 20.65 25.14 -15.69
CA THR A 27 21.70 25.82 -14.91
C THR A 27 21.01 26.79 -13.96
N GLY A 28 20.39 26.25 -12.91
CA GLY A 28 19.96 27.00 -11.75
C GLY A 28 21.15 27.22 -10.85
N GLU A 29 21.69 28.43 -10.86
CA GLU A 29 22.63 28.92 -9.87
C GLU A 29 22.04 28.70 -8.47
N ALA A 30 22.66 27.82 -7.68
CA ALA A 30 22.24 27.51 -6.33
C ALA A 30 22.49 28.73 -5.42
N LYS A 31 21.56 29.68 -5.45
CA LYS A 31 21.49 30.72 -4.42
C LYS A 31 20.90 30.08 -3.17
N THR A 32 21.77 29.62 -2.27
CA THR A 32 21.42 29.19 -0.91
C THR A 32 20.61 30.30 -0.25
N PRO A 33 19.31 30.11 0.03
CA PRO A 33 18.60 30.97 0.95
C PRO A 33 19.02 30.51 2.35
N GLU A 34 19.72 31.37 3.07
CA GLU A 34 19.98 31.19 4.51
C GLU A 34 18.63 31.28 5.24
N ILE A 35 17.99 30.14 5.46
CA ILE A 35 16.82 30.06 6.34
C ILE A 35 17.34 30.10 7.78
N GLN A 36 17.15 31.24 8.44
CA GLN A 36 17.28 31.35 9.89
C GLN A 36 16.21 30.46 10.53
N LEU A 37 16.64 29.32 11.09
CA LEU A 37 15.75 28.39 11.77
C LEU A 37 15.28 29.02 13.09
N PRO A 38 13.97 29.17 13.34
CA PRO A 38 13.50 29.53 14.66
C PRO A 38 13.93 28.45 15.66
N GLU A 39 14.45 28.86 16.81
CA GLU A 39 14.77 27.98 17.93
C GLU A 39 13.47 27.35 18.44
N ILE A 40 13.14 26.18 17.92
CA ILE A 40 12.02 25.37 18.43
C ILE A 40 12.44 24.92 19.83
N THR A 41 11.90 25.58 20.84
CA THR A 41 11.91 25.10 22.22
C THR A 41 11.22 23.73 22.21
N VAL A 42 12.00 22.67 22.23
CA VAL A 42 11.49 21.29 22.29
C VAL A 42 10.73 21.18 23.62
N PRO A 43 9.39 21.00 23.62
CA PRO A 43 8.72 20.66 24.85
C PRO A 43 9.30 19.33 25.35
N THR A 44 9.75 19.35 26.60
CA THR A 44 10.17 18.22 27.41
C THR A 44 9.39 16.96 27.02
N ALA A 45 10.14 15.92 26.66
CA ALA A 45 9.68 14.59 26.29
C ALA A 45 8.40 14.22 27.04
N VAL A 46 7.27 14.25 26.32
CA VAL A 46 6.03 13.68 26.81
C VAL A 46 6.31 12.20 26.97
N SER A 47 6.23 11.70 28.21
CA SER A 47 6.47 10.30 28.53
C SER A 47 5.59 9.46 27.61
N SER A 48 6.21 8.67 26.73
CA SER A 48 5.51 7.69 25.91
C SER A 48 4.66 6.82 26.84
N PRO A 49 3.41 6.49 26.47
CA PRO A 49 2.67 5.49 27.21
C PRO A 49 3.50 4.21 27.19
N SER A 50 4.05 3.84 28.35
CA SER A 50 4.67 2.53 28.54
C SER A 50 3.56 1.49 28.43
N LEU A 51 3.71 0.57 27.48
CA LEU A 51 2.86 -0.61 27.37
C LEU A 51 2.73 -1.28 28.75
N PRO A 52 1.55 -1.74 29.17
CA PRO A 52 1.39 -2.44 30.45
C PRO A 52 2.42 -3.58 30.57
N GLU A 53 3.20 -3.57 31.65
CA GLU A 53 4.12 -4.67 31.96
C GLU A 53 3.30 -5.94 32.20
N GLY A 54 3.46 -6.94 31.33
CA GLY A 54 2.89 -8.27 31.52
C GLY A 54 1.98 -8.78 30.40
N ILE A 55 1.68 -7.99 29.37
CA ILE A 55 1.00 -8.51 28.17
C ILE A 55 2.06 -8.88 27.12
N ASP A 56 1.94 -10.08 26.55
CA ASP A 56 2.79 -10.50 25.45
C ASP A 56 2.44 -9.71 24.19
N ASN A 57 3.46 -9.26 23.45
CA ASN A 57 3.25 -8.49 22.21
C ASN A 57 2.49 -9.32 21.17
N GLN A 58 2.69 -10.64 21.18
CA GLN A 58 1.99 -11.54 20.28
C GLN A 58 0.48 -11.59 20.60
N GLU A 59 0.11 -11.70 21.87
CA GLU A 59 -1.29 -11.68 22.32
C GLU A 59 -2.00 -10.39 21.89
N LEU A 60 -1.34 -9.24 22.08
CA LEU A 60 -1.88 -7.95 21.62
C LEU A 60 -2.09 -7.90 20.11
N LEU A 61 -1.16 -8.47 19.33
CA LEU A 61 -1.28 -8.51 17.87
C LEU A 61 -2.45 -9.39 17.45
N GLU A 62 -2.60 -10.57 18.05
CA GLU A 62 -3.70 -11.51 17.78
C GLU A 62 -5.06 -10.91 18.09
N GLU A 63 -5.21 -10.26 19.26
CA GLU A 63 -6.44 -9.56 19.62
C GLU A 63 -6.74 -8.41 18.66
N SER A 64 -5.72 -7.60 18.33
CA SER A 64 -5.89 -6.49 17.39
C SER A 64 -6.30 -6.97 15.99
N TRP A 65 -5.79 -8.14 15.56
CA TRP A 65 -6.15 -8.73 14.29
C TRP A 65 -7.57 -9.29 14.32
N ALA A 66 -7.96 -9.97 15.39
CA ALA A 66 -9.32 -10.49 15.55
C ALA A 66 -10.36 -9.38 15.44
N VAL A 67 -10.17 -8.28 16.18
CA VAL A 67 -11.05 -7.11 16.15
C VAL A 67 -11.06 -6.47 14.76
N TYR A 68 -9.88 -6.29 14.14
CA TYR A 68 -9.79 -5.70 12.80
C TYR A 68 -10.58 -6.49 11.76
N ARG A 69 -10.46 -7.83 11.75
CA ARG A 69 -11.22 -8.69 10.83
C ARG A 69 -12.71 -8.53 11.01
N GLU A 70 -13.19 -8.63 12.25
CA GLU A 70 -14.61 -8.54 12.59
C GLU A 70 -15.20 -7.18 12.22
N GLN A 71 -14.44 -6.11 12.44
CA GLN A 71 -14.92 -4.76 12.21
C GLN A 71 -14.88 -4.35 10.74
N PHE A 72 -13.84 -4.71 9.99
CA PHE A 72 -13.59 -4.10 8.68
C PHE A 72 -13.68 -5.06 7.50
N ILE A 73 -13.55 -6.37 7.70
CA ILE A 73 -13.48 -7.36 6.61
C ILE A 73 -14.79 -8.14 6.51
N GLN A 74 -15.44 -8.03 5.37
CA GLN A 74 -16.66 -8.77 5.07
C GLN A 74 -16.38 -10.23 4.70
N GLU A 75 -17.43 -11.06 4.72
CA GLU A 75 -17.34 -12.49 4.39
C GLU A 75 -16.74 -12.78 3.01
N ASP A 76 -16.93 -11.85 2.04
CA ASP A 76 -16.40 -11.94 0.68
C ASP A 76 -14.97 -11.41 0.52
N GLY A 77 -14.31 -10.99 1.61
CA GLY A 77 -12.97 -10.41 1.58
C GLY A 77 -12.95 -8.90 1.31
N ARG A 78 -14.10 -8.23 1.27
CA ARG A 78 -14.17 -6.77 1.12
C ARG A 78 -13.75 -6.05 2.40
N VAL A 79 -12.75 -5.17 2.32
CA VAL A 79 -12.46 -4.20 3.38
C VAL A 79 -13.35 -2.97 3.22
N ILE A 80 -14.10 -2.60 4.27
CA ILE A 80 -14.99 -1.44 4.30
C ILE A 80 -14.42 -0.33 5.18
N ASP A 81 -14.41 0.88 4.62
CA ASP A 81 -14.24 2.13 5.37
C ASP A 81 -15.62 2.71 5.70
N TYR A 82 -16.04 2.51 6.96
CA TYR A 82 -17.33 2.99 7.48
C TYR A 82 -17.38 4.51 7.67
N GLU A 83 -16.23 5.18 7.74
CA GLU A 83 -16.18 6.64 7.88
C GLU A 83 -16.40 7.33 6.53
N ALA A 84 -16.21 6.61 5.43
CA ALA A 84 -16.35 7.13 4.07
C ALA A 84 -17.44 6.42 3.26
N GLN A 85 -18.66 6.39 3.81
CA GLN A 85 -19.88 5.86 3.15
C GLN A 85 -19.75 4.40 2.73
N ASP A 86 -19.16 3.58 3.59
CA ASP A 86 -18.93 2.16 3.37
C ASP A 86 -18.15 1.89 2.07
N ARG A 87 -17.25 2.80 1.67
CA ARG A 87 -16.42 2.61 0.47
C ARG A 87 -15.34 1.57 0.70
N SER A 88 -14.79 1.07 -0.41
CA SER A 88 -13.57 0.25 -0.39
C SER A 88 -12.55 0.89 -1.31
N ILE A 89 -11.29 0.88 -0.88
CA ILE A 89 -10.15 1.39 -1.66
C ILE A 89 -9.02 0.37 -1.69
N SER A 90 -8.15 0.47 -2.69
CA SER A 90 -7.00 -0.43 -2.87
C SER A 90 -6.09 -0.44 -1.65
N GLU A 91 -5.88 0.71 -1.00
CA GLU A 91 -5.06 0.83 0.20
C GLU A 91 -5.61 -0.01 1.36
N GLY A 92 -6.92 0.05 1.63
CA GLY A 92 -7.56 -0.76 2.67
C GLY A 92 -7.38 -2.26 2.41
N GLN A 93 -7.54 -2.69 1.15
CA GLN A 93 -7.32 -4.08 0.77
C GLN A 93 -5.85 -4.52 0.93
N ALA A 94 -4.90 -3.65 0.57
CA ALA A 94 -3.49 -3.92 0.77
C ALA A 94 -3.13 -4.07 2.26
N TYR A 95 -3.70 -3.25 3.14
CA TYR A 95 -3.47 -3.37 4.58
C TYR A 95 -4.04 -4.65 5.18
N ALA A 96 -5.24 -5.09 4.76
CA ALA A 96 -5.78 -6.36 5.21
C ALA A 96 -4.92 -7.54 4.77
N MET A 97 -4.44 -7.55 3.53
CA MET A 97 -3.50 -8.57 3.04
C MET A 97 -2.17 -8.56 3.82
N LEU A 98 -1.60 -7.38 4.09
CA LEU A 98 -0.37 -7.27 4.87
C LEU A 98 -0.55 -7.83 6.29
N ARG A 99 -1.65 -7.44 6.98
CA ARG A 99 -1.96 -7.94 8.32
C ARG A 99 -2.21 -9.44 8.33
N ALA A 100 -2.89 -9.97 7.33
CA ALA A 100 -3.12 -11.40 7.20
C ALA A 100 -1.81 -12.19 7.11
N VAL A 101 -0.82 -11.71 6.34
CA VAL A 101 0.52 -12.32 6.29
C VAL A 101 1.24 -12.25 7.63
N LEU A 102 1.18 -11.11 8.32
CA LEU A 102 1.81 -10.95 9.63
C LEU A 102 1.24 -11.91 10.69
N MET A 103 -0.01 -12.34 10.52
CA MET A 103 -0.75 -13.19 11.46
C MET A 103 -0.94 -14.63 10.97
N ASP A 104 -0.22 -15.02 9.89
CA ASP A 104 -0.34 -16.34 9.26
C ASP A 104 -1.81 -16.74 8.89
N ASP A 105 -2.64 -15.76 8.53
CA ASP A 105 -4.05 -15.95 8.15
C ASP A 105 -4.21 -16.07 6.62
N GLU A 106 -3.81 -17.22 6.09
CA GLU A 106 -3.86 -17.53 4.66
C GLU A 106 -5.27 -17.40 4.06
N ARG A 107 -6.31 -17.68 4.85
CA ARG A 107 -7.71 -17.65 4.40
C ARG A 107 -8.15 -16.23 4.12
N ILE A 108 -7.91 -15.30 5.06
CA ILE A 108 -8.29 -13.90 4.86
C ILE A 108 -7.45 -13.27 3.76
N PHE A 109 -6.16 -13.57 3.67
CA PHE A 109 -5.32 -13.13 2.56
C PHE A 109 -5.94 -13.51 1.20
N ALA A 110 -6.31 -14.79 1.03
CA ALA A 110 -6.88 -15.28 -0.22
C ALA A 110 -8.22 -14.61 -0.57
N LEU A 111 -9.13 -14.46 0.39
CA LEU A 111 -10.42 -13.79 0.17
C LEU A 111 -10.23 -12.31 -0.22
N THR A 112 -9.32 -11.62 0.45
CA THR A 112 -9.05 -10.20 0.24
C THR A 112 -8.44 -9.96 -1.15
N LEU A 113 -7.50 -10.83 -1.54
CA LEU A 113 -6.88 -10.81 -2.87
C LEU A 113 -7.91 -11.09 -3.97
N ASP A 114 -8.72 -12.14 -3.82
CA ASP A 114 -9.76 -12.52 -4.78
C ASP A 114 -10.77 -11.39 -5.00
N TRP A 115 -11.19 -10.71 -3.93
CA TRP A 115 -12.05 -9.53 -4.05
C TRP A 115 -11.36 -8.39 -4.82
N ALA A 116 -10.09 -8.12 -4.52
CA ALA A 116 -9.33 -7.03 -5.14
C ALA A 116 -9.08 -7.25 -6.63
N GLU A 117 -8.86 -8.50 -7.06
CA GLU A 117 -8.64 -8.85 -8.47
C GLU A 117 -9.91 -8.81 -9.32
N LYS A 118 -11.09 -8.94 -8.69
CA LYS A 118 -12.40 -8.93 -9.37
C LYS A 118 -13.00 -7.55 -9.57
N LYS A 119 -12.35 -6.50 -9.06
CA LYS A 119 -12.84 -5.11 -9.10
C LYS A 119 -12.50 -4.35 -10.37
#